data_AF-A0A1B0D6H6-F1
#
_entry.id   AF-A0A1B0D6H6-F1
#
_cell.length_a   1.000
_cell.length_b   1.000
_cell.length_c   1.000
_cell.angle_alpha   90.00
_cell.angle_beta   90.00
_cell.angle_gamma   90.00
#
_symmetry.space_group_name_H-M   'P 1'
#
loop_
_entity.id
_entity.type
_entity.pdbx_description
1 polymer ?
#
loop_
_entity_poly.entity_id
_entity_poly.type
_entity_poly.pdbx_seq_one_letter_code
_entity_poly.pdbx_strand_id
1 'polypeptide(L)'
;MIFHHVESSRLGSVRGEDIPYIFGLPLVLGMPNFPQNYSRQDMGVAEAVLNFVTNFCKTGDPNEAGHQQAMLHPDYGTARERTRYRGLTWETYETTTQQYLSIFYLVSF
;
A
#
# COMPACT_ATOMS: atom_id res chain seq x y z
N MET A 1 -0.73 1.59 -10.55
CA MET A 1 -1.06 0.93 -9.28
C MET A 1 -2.57 0.76 -9.23
N ILE A 2 -3.05 -0.46 -9.02
CA ILE A 2 -4.49 -0.74 -8.90
C ILE A 2 -4.73 -1.31 -7.51
N PHE A 3 -5.67 -0.71 -6.78
CA PHE A 3 -6.10 -1.15 -5.46
C PHE A 3 -7.33 -2.07 -5.57
N HIS A 4 -7.36 -3.13 -4.77
CA HIS A 4 -8.53 -3.97 -4.59
C HIS A 4 -8.82 -4.15 -3.09
N HIS A 5 -9.95 -3.60 -2.63
CA HIS A 5 -10.55 -3.88 -1.32
C HIS A 5 -11.62 -4.95 -1.51
N VAL A 6 -11.62 -6.01 -0.70
CA VAL A 6 -12.66 -7.06 -0.75
C VAL A 6 -13.36 -7.12 0.59
N GLU A 7 -14.41 -6.32 0.73
CA GLU A 7 -15.50 -6.61 1.66
C GLU A 7 -16.71 -7.10 0.87
N SER A 8 -17.49 -7.98 1.49
CA SER A 8 -18.58 -8.77 0.92
C SER A 8 -19.74 -7.93 0.37
N SER A 9 -19.54 -7.29 -0.78
CA SER A 9 -20.56 -6.83 -1.74
C SER A 9 -19.90 -6.42 -3.07
N ARG A 10 -19.34 -7.40 -3.78
CA ARG A 10 -19.23 -7.49 -5.26
C ARG A 10 -18.96 -6.20 -6.06
N LEU A 11 -18.14 -5.28 -5.57
CA LEU A 11 -17.62 -4.14 -6.29
C LEU A 11 -16.14 -4.07 -5.96
N GLY A 12 -15.28 -3.97 -6.98
CA GLY A 12 -13.86 -3.69 -6.77
C GLY A 12 -13.68 -2.30 -6.14
N SER A 13 -12.44 -1.82 -6.07
CA SER A 13 -12.21 -0.51 -5.47
C SER A 13 -13.04 0.59 -6.13
N VAL A 14 -13.73 1.38 -5.32
CA VAL A 14 -14.49 2.56 -5.74
C VAL A 14 -13.52 3.73 -5.91
N ARG A 15 -13.80 4.62 -6.87
CA ARG A 15 -12.98 5.81 -7.11
C ARG A 15 -12.76 6.60 -5.81
N GLY A 16 -11.50 6.87 -5.50
CA GLY A 16 -11.10 7.68 -4.34
C GLY A 16 -10.79 6.87 -3.08
N GLU A 17 -10.94 5.54 -3.09
CA GLU A 17 -10.53 4.68 -1.97
C GLU A 17 -9.02 4.54 -1.83
N ASP A 18 -8.25 4.87 -2.87
CA ASP A 18 -6.79 4.91 -2.87
C ASP A 18 -6.24 6.10 -2.07
N ILE A 19 -7.01 7.20 -2.01
CA ILE A 19 -6.62 8.45 -1.38
C ILE A 19 -6.21 8.27 0.10
N PRO A 20 -7.00 7.59 0.95
CA PRO A 20 -6.59 7.31 2.32
C PRO A 20 -5.23 6.62 2.49
N TYR A 21 -4.89 5.68 1.62
CA TYR A 21 -3.64 4.92 1.71
C TYR A 21 -2.45 5.78 1.29
N ILE A 22 -2.61 6.61 0.24
CA ILE A 22 -1.58 7.58 -0.18
C ILE A 22 -1.32 8.62 0.91
N PHE A 23 -2.34 9.01 1.68
CA PHE A 23 -2.20 9.95 2.80
C PHE A 23 -1.86 9.28 4.15
N GLY A 24 -1.74 7.96 4.21
CA GLY A 24 -1.41 7.24 5.45
C GLY A 24 -2.50 7.24 6.52
N LEU A 25 -3.77 7.50 6.16
CA LEU A 25 -4.89 7.47 7.11
C LEU A 25 -5.03 6.14 7.87
N PRO A 26 -4.78 4.95 7.27
CA PRO A 26 -4.77 3.70 8.02
C PRO A 26 -3.77 3.67 9.19
N LEU A 27 -2.63 4.35 9.07
CA LEU A 27 -1.58 4.36 10.09
C LEU A 27 -1.95 5.19 11.33
N VAL A 28 -2.93 6.08 11.20
CA VAL A 28 -3.46 6.93 12.28
C VAL A 28 -4.88 6.53 12.69
N LEU A 29 -5.40 5.41 12.17
CA LEU A 29 -6.76 4.92 12.40
C LEU A 29 -7.85 5.93 11.96
N GLY A 30 -7.57 6.67 10.90
CA GLY A 30 -8.47 7.67 10.33
C GLY A 30 -8.39 9.04 10.98
N MET A 31 -9.24 9.95 10.51
CA MET A 31 -9.32 11.34 10.95
C MET A 31 -10.79 11.73 11.12
N PRO A 32 -11.14 12.78 11.90
CA PRO A 32 -12.54 13.17 12.11
C PRO A 32 -13.35 13.38 10.83
N ASN A 33 -12.72 13.90 9.77
CA ASN A 33 -13.36 14.17 8.48
C ASN A 33 -13.22 12.99 7.49
N PHE A 34 -12.51 11.93 7.88
CA PHE A 34 -12.30 10.70 7.12
C PHE A 34 -12.50 9.49 8.05
N PRO A 35 -13.71 9.30 8.61
CA PRO A 35 -13.99 8.16 9.47
C PRO A 35 -14.06 6.89 8.61
N GLN A 36 -13.13 5.96 8.85
CA GLN A 36 -13.07 4.65 8.22
C GLN A 36 -12.51 3.65 9.24
N ASN A 37 -13.03 2.42 9.22
CA ASN A 37 -12.57 1.35 10.10
C ASN A 37 -11.38 0.63 9.46
N TYR A 38 -10.18 1.17 9.64
CA TYR A 38 -8.97 0.55 9.10
C TYR A 38 -8.57 -0.70 9.87
N SER A 39 -8.30 -1.76 9.14
CA SER A 39 -7.75 -3.01 9.64
C SER A 39 -6.21 -2.98 9.67
N ARG A 40 -5.61 -3.98 10.32
CA ARG A 40 -4.15 -4.20 10.24
C ARG A 40 -3.66 -4.46 8.80
N GLN A 41 -4.52 -5.02 7.96
CA GLN A 41 -4.21 -5.26 6.55
C GLN A 41 -4.14 -3.93 5.79
N ASP A 42 -5.03 -3.00 6.10
CA ASP A 42 -5.02 -1.64 5.52
C ASP A 42 -3.76 -0.88 5.89
N MET A 43 -3.29 -1.05 7.13
CA MET A 43 -2.02 -0.49 7.57
C MET A 43 -0.87 -1.03 6.71
N GLY A 44 -0.78 -2.34 6.51
CA GLY A 44 0.25 -2.94 5.67
C GLY A 44 0.22 -2.45 4.22
N VAL A 45 -0.98 -2.26 3.64
CA VAL A 45 -1.12 -1.64 2.31
C VAL A 45 -0.62 -0.20 2.32
N ALA A 46 -1.02 0.61 3.31
CA ALA A 46 -0.60 2.00 3.41
C ALA A 46 0.92 2.15 3.54
N GLU A 47 1.58 1.29 4.32
CA GLU A 47 3.04 1.27 4.41
C GLU A 47 3.68 1.01 3.04
N ALA A 48 3.23 -0.01 2.32
CA ALA A 48 3.78 -0.36 1.01
C ALA A 48 3.62 0.80 0.01
N VAL A 49 2.42 1.39 -0.05
CA VAL A 49 2.11 2.53 -0.90
C VAL A 49 3.00 3.72 -0.59
N LEU A 50 3.08 4.11 0.68
CA LEU A 50 3.89 5.25 1.10
C LEU A 50 5.38 5.04 0.83
N ASN A 51 5.89 3.81 0.99
CA ASN A 51 7.27 3.51 0.65
C ASN A 51 7.53 3.73 -0.84
N PHE A 52 6.75 3.13 -1.73
CA PHE A 52 6.92 3.33 -3.17
C PHE A 52 6.76 4.80 -3.59
N VAL A 53 5.72 5.48 -3.10
CA VAL A 53 5.44 6.88 -3.44
C VAL A 53 6.57 7.78 -2.96
N THR A 54 7.03 7.61 -1.71
CA THR A 54 8.09 8.46 -1.16
C THR A 54 9.45 8.18 -1.78
N ASN A 55 9.77 6.94 -2.15
CA ASN A 55 10.99 6.61 -2.89
C ASN A 55 10.97 7.28 -4.27
N PHE A 56 9.87 7.12 -5.01
CA PHE A 56 9.69 7.79 -6.30
C PHE A 56 9.84 9.31 -6.19
N CYS A 57 9.22 9.95 -5.19
CA CYS A 57 9.36 11.39 -4.98
C CYS A 57 10.80 11.82 -4.66
N LYS A 58 11.62 10.96 -4.04
CA LYS A 58 13.00 11.28 -3.67
C LYS A 58 13.98 11.06 -4.82
N THR A 59 13.83 9.98 -5.57
CA THR A 59 14.88 9.51 -6.50
C THR A 59 14.40 9.26 -7.92
N GLY A 60 13.09 9.21 -8.15
CA GLY A 60 12.50 8.80 -9.42
C GLY A 60 12.38 7.29 -9.60
N ASP A 61 12.94 6.48 -8.70
CA ASP A 61 12.76 5.02 -8.69
C ASP A 61 11.93 4.61 -7.45
N PRO A 62 10.71 4.05 -7.63
CA PRO A 62 9.88 3.61 -6.51
C PRO A 62 10.51 2.45 -5.72
N ASN A 63 11.38 1.65 -6.34
CA ASN A 63 11.99 0.46 -5.75
C ASN A 63 13.29 0.75 -5.01
N GLU A 64 13.87 1.93 -5.25
CA GLU A 64 15.08 2.30 -4.57
C GLU A 64 14.77 2.40 -3.09
N ALA A 65 15.24 1.40 -2.33
CA ALA A 65 15.23 1.48 -0.90
C ALA A 65 16.05 2.71 -0.56
N GLY A 66 15.37 3.84 -0.28
CA GLY A 66 15.99 4.91 0.48
C GLY A 66 16.70 4.23 1.65
N HIS A 67 17.79 4.79 2.13
CA HIS A 67 18.62 4.20 3.20
C HIS A 67 17.88 4.06 4.56
N GLN A 68 16.54 3.93 4.55
CA GLN A 68 15.63 3.39 5.54
C GLN A 68 16.21 2.09 6.10
N GLN A 69 17.08 2.31 7.08
CA GLN A 69 17.41 1.38 8.14
C GLN A 69 16.14 0.61 8.48
N ALA A 70 16.24 -0.72 8.45
CA ALA A 70 15.14 -1.64 8.69
C ALA A 70 14.55 -1.57 10.12
N MET A 71 14.73 -0.46 10.85
CA MET A 71 14.71 -0.45 12.32
C MET A 71 13.82 0.60 12.98
N LEU A 72 13.11 1.47 12.26
CA LEU A 72 12.31 2.53 12.94
C LEU A 72 10.84 2.64 12.47
N HIS A 73 10.35 1.73 11.63
CA HIS A 73 8.92 1.74 11.29
C HIS A 73 8.12 1.00 12.37
N PRO A 74 7.11 1.63 12.98
CA PRO A 74 6.27 0.97 13.98
C PRO A 74 5.66 -0.32 13.42
N ASP A 75 5.40 -1.29 14.29
CA ASP A 75 4.93 -2.63 13.92
C ASP A 75 3.42 -2.63 13.62
N TYR A 76 3.05 -1.98 12.52
CA TYR A 76 1.65 -1.79 12.14
C TYR A 76 1.05 -3.03 11.45
N GLY A 77 1.87 -3.98 10.98
CA GLY A 77 1.44 -5.25 10.37
C GLY A 77 2.00 -6.46 11.09
N THR A 78 1.37 -7.63 10.95
CA THR A 78 1.97 -8.89 11.41
C THR A 78 3.29 -9.17 10.67
N ALA A 79 4.21 -9.93 11.27
CA ALA A 79 5.45 -10.34 10.62
C ALA A 79 5.21 -11.01 9.23
N ARG A 80 4.07 -11.68 9.08
CA ARG A 80 3.62 -12.30 7.83
C ARG A 80 3.21 -11.26 6.79
N GLU A 81 2.46 -10.23 7.17
CA GLU A 81 2.06 -9.12 6.29
C GLU A 81 3.27 -8.27 5.87
N ARG A 82 4.20 -8.00 6.79
CA ARG A 82 5.49 -7.36 6.50
C ARG A 82 6.27 -8.12 5.43
N THR A 83 6.21 -9.44 5.45
CA THR A 83 6.90 -10.28 4.46
C THR A 83 6.24 -10.25 3.09
N ARG A 84 4.93 -9.94 2.99
CA ARG A 84 4.21 -10.00 1.70
C ARG A 84 4.60 -8.89 0.72
N TYR A 85 4.93 -7.72 1.24
CA TYR A 85 5.39 -6.60 0.41
C TYR A 85 6.92 -6.53 0.32
N ARG A 86 7.64 -7.34 1.12
CA ARG A 86 9.10 -7.50 0.98
C ARG A 86 9.40 -8.21 -0.34
N GLY A 87 10.13 -7.52 -1.21
CA GLY A 87 10.49 -8.03 -2.55
C GLY A 87 9.43 -7.78 -3.63
N LEU A 88 8.33 -7.09 -3.30
CA LEU A 88 7.43 -6.56 -4.31
C LEU A 88 8.15 -5.42 -5.05
N THR A 89 8.17 -5.45 -6.38
CA THR A 89 8.76 -4.40 -7.23
C THR A 89 7.68 -3.71 -8.05
N TRP A 90 7.77 -2.38 -8.12
CA TRP A 90 7.02 -1.55 -9.04
C TRP A 90 7.85 -1.38 -10.31
N GLU A 91 7.67 -2.31 -11.25
CA GLU A 91 8.34 -2.27 -12.55
C GLU A 91 7.91 -1.07 -13.40
N THR A 92 8.83 -0.60 -14.25
CA THR A 92 8.54 0.48 -15.20
C THR A 92 7.48 0.03 -16.19
N TYR A 93 6.47 0.86 -16.41
CA TYR A 93 5.44 0.57 -17.40
C TYR A 93 6.02 0.62 -18.82
N GLU A 94 5.90 -0.47 -19.56
CA GLU A 94 6.21 -0.52 -20.99
C GLU A 94 4.93 -0.73 -21.81
N THR A 95 4.79 -0.08 -22.96
CA THR A 95 3.61 -0.20 -23.81
C THR A 95 3.40 -1.62 -24.38
N THR A 96 4.49 -2.38 -24.50
CA THR A 96 4.50 -3.75 -25.02
C THR A 96 3.97 -4.74 -23.98
N THR A 97 4.46 -4.65 -22.75
CA THR A 97 4.13 -5.60 -21.67
C THR A 97 2.94 -5.15 -20.84
N GLN A 98 2.66 -3.84 -20.81
CA GLN A 98 1.59 -3.18 -20.06
C GLN A 98 1.55 -3.59 -18.59
N GLN A 99 2.71 -3.89 -18.00
CA GLN A 99 2.80 -4.35 -16.63
C GLN A 99 2.43 -3.22 -15.67
N TYR A 100 1.69 -3.59 -14.63
CA TYR A 100 1.29 -2.66 -13.58
C TYR A 100 1.45 -3.33 -12.22
N LEU A 101 1.76 -2.50 -11.22
CA LEU A 101 1.75 -2.94 -9.84
C LEU A 101 0.30 -3.12 -9.35
N SER A 102 0.00 -4.32 -8.86
CA SER A 102 -1.23 -4.62 -8.14
C SER A 102 -0.93 -4.64 -6.64
N ILE A 103 -1.62 -3.80 -5.86
CA ILE A 103 -1.52 -3.78 -4.40
C ILE A 103 -2.88 -4.11 -3.81
N PHE A 104 -2.92 -5.18 -3.03
CA PHE A 104 -4.13 -5.67 -2.39
C PHE A 104 -3.75 -6.46 -1.13
N TYR A 105 -4.69 -6.57 -0.20
CA TYR A 105 -4.62 -7.55 0.85
C TYR A 105 -5.50 -8.75 0.48
N LEU A 106 -5.00 -9.98 0.65
CA LEU A 106 -5.80 -11.19 0.49
C LEU A 106 -6.60 -11.45 1.76
N VAL A 107 -7.92 -11.46 1.65
CA VAL A 107 -8.80 -12.09 2.63
C VAL A 107 -8.69 -13.60 2.42
N SER A 108 -7.98 -14.29 3.31
CA SER A 108 -8.03 -15.76 3.36
C SER A 108 -9.36 -16.16 4.01
N PHE A 109 -10.21 -16.87 3.27
CA PHE A 109 -11.36 -17.59 3.82
C PHE A 109 -10.90 -18.88 4.50
#